data_AF-A0AAN6LKE8-F1
#
_entry.id   AF-A0AAN6LKE8-F1
#
_cell.length_a   1.000
_cell.length_b   1.000
_cell.length_c   1.000
_cell.angle_alpha   90.00
_cell.angle_beta   90.00
_cell.angle_gamma   90.00
#
_symmetry.space_group_name_H-M   'P 1'
#
loop_
_entity.id
_entity.type
_entity.pdbx_description
1 polymer ?
#
loop_
_entity_poly.entity_id
_entity_poly.type
_entity_poly.pdbx_seq_one_letter_code
_entity_poly.pdbx_strand_id
1 'polypeptide(L)'
;MPRQSAATGLAKGLVDKHAAEEPLKLYVQRTWITLEEKKIPYQYIEINPYDKSPSLLALNPKGLVPTVAAPLASGSKPIYESNIINEYLEDAHPNHTHLLPSDPYERARARIWIDFVGSRIIPNLRNLETKRPEVHAALKEFTRAMDPEGPFFHGKEFGLPDVALVPWVARFFVHEVLRGGVQIPAKGEGGEDEAVWARWRKWEAAVLARESVKATMSEREDYVEFSRG
;
A
#
# COMPACT_ATOMS: atom_id res chain seq x y z
N MET A 1 28.26 1.93 3.00
CA MET A 1 27.89 1.66 1.59
C MET A 1 26.70 2.55 1.24
N PRO A 2 26.58 3.09 0.02
CA PRO A 2 25.38 3.83 -0.35
C PRO A 2 24.18 2.88 -0.24
N ARG A 3 23.14 3.29 0.50
CA ARG A 3 21.89 2.51 0.63
C ARG A 3 21.33 2.31 -0.78
N GLN A 4 21.25 1.05 -1.24
CA GLN A 4 20.72 0.73 -2.56
C GLN A 4 19.27 1.22 -2.64
N SER A 5 18.97 2.01 -3.69
CA SER A 5 17.65 2.65 -3.86
C SER A 5 16.86 2.10 -5.05
N ALA A 6 17.40 1.13 -5.77
CA ALA A 6 16.74 0.54 -6.94
C ALA A 6 15.86 -0.64 -6.54
N ALA A 7 14.72 -0.79 -7.22
CA ALA A 7 13.91 -2.00 -7.09
C ALA A 7 14.70 -3.26 -7.49
N THR A 8 14.37 -4.40 -6.86
CA THR A 8 14.95 -5.72 -7.14
C THR A 8 13.83 -6.73 -7.39
N GLY A 9 14.18 -7.97 -7.76
CA GLY A 9 13.21 -9.05 -7.94
C GLY A 9 12.08 -8.73 -8.92
N LEU A 10 10.84 -9.03 -8.53
CA LEU A 10 9.66 -8.76 -9.35
C LEU A 10 9.41 -7.25 -9.56
N ALA A 11 9.67 -6.43 -8.54
CA ALA A 11 9.54 -4.99 -8.66
C ALA A 11 10.47 -4.43 -9.74
N LYS A 12 11.71 -4.93 -9.84
CA LYS A 12 12.62 -4.51 -10.92
C LYS A 12 12.05 -4.80 -12.31
N GLY A 13 11.48 -5.98 -12.52
CA GLY A 13 10.84 -6.32 -13.79
C GLY A 13 9.65 -5.40 -14.11
N LEU A 14 8.90 -4.99 -13.09
CA LEU A 14 7.80 -4.04 -13.24
C LEU A 14 8.29 -2.62 -13.53
N VAL A 15 9.37 -2.17 -12.89
CA VAL A 15 10.04 -0.90 -13.22
C VAL A 15 10.43 -0.89 -14.70
N ASP A 16 11.08 -1.95 -15.18
CA ASP A 16 11.54 -2.03 -16.58
C ASP A 16 10.38 -1.99 -17.57
N LYS A 17 9.28 -2.68 -17.26
CA LYS A 17 8.05 -2.67 -18.06
C LYS A 17 7.43 -1.27 -18.18
N HIS A 18 7.58 -0.44 -17.15
CA HIS A 18 7.01 0.89 -17.07
C HIS A 18 8.05 2.01 -17.22
N ALA A 19 9.22 1.73 -17.82
CA ALA A 19 10.26 2.73 -18.02
C ALA A 19 9.97 3.70 -19.18
N ALA A 20 9.11 3.29 -20.13
CA ALA A 20 8.75 4.09 -21.29
C ALA A 20 8.02 5.39 -20.89
N GLU A 21 8.19 6.44 -21.69
CA GLU A 21 7.57 7.74 -21.45
C GLU A 21 6.03 7.64 -21.50
N GLU A 22 5.38 8.10 -20.44
CA GLU A 22 3.92 8.17 -20.33
C GLU A 22 3.48 9.50 -19.71
N PRO A 23 2.26 9.99 -20.00
CA PRO A 23 1.76 11.25 -19.44
C PRO A 23 1.64 11.23 -17.91
N LEU A 24 1.34 10.07 -17.32
CA LEU A 24 1.25 9.86 -15.88
C LEU A 24 2.57 9.28 -15.37
N LYS A 25 3.24 9.97 -14.45
CA LYS A 25 4.52 9.51 -13.87
C LYS A 25 4.36 9.17 -12.40
N LEU A 26 4.85 8.00 -11.99
CA LEU A 26 4.76 7.49 -10.63
C LEU A 26 6.11 7.53 -9.92
N TYR A 27 6.04 7.90 -8.65
CA TYR A 27 7.13 7.83 -7.71
C TYR A 27 6.64 7.08 -6.43
N VAL A 28 6.91 5.76 -6.25
CA VAL A 28 6.67 4.88 -5.05
C VAL A 28 5.44 3.91 -5.01
N GLN A 29 5.50 2.90 -4.12
CA GLN A 29 4.80 1.60 -4.10
C GLN A 29 3.28 1.55 -3.77
N ARG A 30 2.71 2.35 -2.85
CA ARG A 30 1.27 2.18 -2.49
C ARG A 30 0.35 2.53 -3.66
N THR A 31 0.66 3.64 -4.33
CA THR A 31 -0.01 4.05 -5.56
C THR A 31 0.33 3.12 -6.73
N TRP A 32 1.48 2.44 -6.68
CA TRP A 32 1.86 1.45 -7.69
C TRP A 32 0.86 0.29 -7.76
N ILE A 33 0.42 -0.24 -6.61
CA ILE A 33 -0.62 -1.28 -6.56
C ILE A 33 -1.92 -0.77 -7.19
N THR A 34 -2.35 0.45 -6.87
CA THR A 34 -3.55 1.08 -7.47
C THR A 34 -3.45 1.13 -8.99
N LEU A 35 -2.31 1.58 -9.52
CA LEU A 35 -2.10 1.69 -10.96
C LEU A 35 -2.12 0.31 -11.64
N GLU A 36 -1.49 -0.69 -11.03
CA GLU A 36 -1.49 -2.07 -11.51
C GLU A 36 -2.87 -2.73 -11.47
N GLU A 37 -3.69 -2.43 -10.47
CA GLU A 37 -5.06 -2.93 -10.37
C GLU A 37 -5.99 -2.28 -11.39
N LYS A 38 -5.88 -0.96 -11.54
CA LYS A 38 -6.69 -0.20 -12.50
C LYS A 38 -6.21 -0.36 -13.94
N LYS A 39 -5.03 -0.96 -14.16
CA LYS A 39 -4.41 -1.10 -15.50
C LYS A 39 -4.27 0.25 -16.21
N ILE A 40 -3.96 1.30 -15.45
CA ILE A 40 -3.70 2.63 -16.00
C ILE A 40 -2.29 2.63 -16.59
N PRO A 41 -2.05 3.14 -17.81
CA PRO A 41 -0.70 3.37 -18.31
C PRO A 41 0.04 4.44 -17.49
N TYR A 42 1.28 4.17 -17.10
CA TYR A 42 2.14 5.11 -16.36
C TYR A 42 3.61 4.81 -16.62
N GLN A 43 4.44 5.84 -16.41
CA GLN A 43 5.88 5.75 -16.38
C GLN A 43 6.34 5.67 -14.92
N TYR A 44 7.10 4.64 -14.59
CA TYR A 44 7.76 4.55 -13.30
C TYR A 44 9.07 5.35 -13.35
N ILE A 45 9.25 6.26 -12.40
CA ILE A 45 10.50 7.00 -12.24
C ILE A 45 11.11 6.61 -10.90
N GLU A 46 12.21 5.85 -10.96
CA GLU A 46 12.98 5.47 -9.78
C GLU A 46 13.59 6.73 -9.14
N ILE A 47 13.44 6.86 -7.82
CA ILE A 47 14.05 7.96 -7.05
C ILE A 47 14.82 7.38 -5.88
N ASN A 48 16.03 7.87 -5.68
CA ASN A 48 16.73 7.72 -4.42
C ASN A 48 16.14 8.68 -3.36
N PRO A 49 15.45 8.20 -2.30
CA PRO A 49 14.85 9.08 -1.30
C PRO A 49 15.88 9.90 -0.50
N TYR A 50 17.15 9.50 -0.51
CA TYR A 50 18.27 10.21 0.14
C TYR A 50 19.00 11.19 -0.79
N ASP A 51 18.75 11.10 -2.09
CA ASP A 51 19.27 11.99 -3.11
C ASP A 51 18.10 12.40 -4.02
N LYS A 52 17.31 13.36 -3.50
CA LYS A 52 16.07 13.80 -4.15
C LYS A 52 16.42 14.33 -5.54
N SER A 53 15.99 13.59 -6.57
CA SER A 53 16.34 13.92 -7.95
C SER A 53 15.91 15.35 -8.30
N PRO A 54 16.67 16.07 -9.14
CA PRO A 54 16.27 17.39 -9.64
C PRO A 54 14.89 17.37 -10.30
N SER A 55 14.52 16.27 -10.96
CA SER A 55 13.20 16.10 -11.58
C SER A 55 12.07 16.01 -10.55
N LEU A 56 12.26 15.33 -9.42
CA LEU A 56 11.29 15.33 -8.33
C LEU A 56 11.18 16.71 -7.68
N LEU A 57 12.29 17.39 -7.42
CA LEU A 57 12.27 18.70 -6.77
C LEU A 57 11.65 19.79 -7.66
N ALA A 58 11.89 19.72 -8.97
CA ALA A 58 11.24 20.59 -9.95
C ALA A 58 9.72 20.38 -9.99
N LEU A 59 9.26 19.13 -9.85
CA LEU A 59 7.84 18.79 -9.83
C LEU A 59 7.19 19.08 -8.47
N ASN A 60 7.81 18.65 -7.37
CA ASN A 60 7.37 18.79 -6.00
C ASN A 60 8.52 19.35 -5.14
N PRO A 61 8.54 20.67 -4.85
CA PRO A 61 9.60 21.29 -4.06
C PRO A 61 9.73 20.74 -2.62
N LYS A 62 8.67 20.10 -2.07
CA LYS A 62 8.75 19.42 -0.77
C LYS A 62 9.53 18.09 -0.87
N GLY A 63 9.64 17.54 -2.08
CA GLY A 63 10.30 16.28 -2.38
C GLY A 63 9.73 15.12 -1.58
N LEU A 64 8.40 15.10 -1.42
CA LEU A 64 7.68 14.05 -0.73
C LEU A 64 7.39 12.91 -1.70
N VAL A 65 7.42 11.68 -1.20
CA VAL A 65 6.99 10.50 -1.95
C VAL A 65 5.89 9.75 -1.18
N PRO A 66 4.88 9.18 -1.86
CA PRO A 66 4.72 9.23 -3.31
C PRO A 66 4.30 10.60 -3.85
N THR A 67 4.73 10.87 -5.08
CA THR A 67 4.24 11.97 -5.93
C THR A 67 3.78 11.35 -7.24
N VAL A 68 2.81 11.98 -7.90
CA VAL A 68 2.44 11.70 -9.29
C VAL A 68 2.48 13.01 -10.10
N ALA A 69 3.03 12.95 -11.31
CA ALA A 69 2.86 14.02 -12.28
C ALA A 69 1.52 13.81 -13.00
N ALA A 70 0.49 14.55 -12.58
CA ALA A 70 -0.85 14.46 -13.15
C ALA A 70 -0.91 15.24 -14.47
N PRO A 71 -1.32 14.61 -15.59
CA PRO A 71 -1.39 15.28 -16.88
C PRO A 71 -2.55 16.30 -16.93
N LEU A 72 -2.29 17.44 -17.56
CA LEU A 72 -3.22 18.54 -17.79
C LEU A 72 -3.03 19.09 -19.21
N ALA A 73 -4.01 19.83 -19.72
CA ALA A 73 -3.88 20.48 -21.03
C ALA A 73 -2.68 21.45 -21.11
N SER A 74 -2.23 22.00 -19.97
CA SER A 74 -1.10 22.93 -19.86
C SER A 74 0.20 22.26 -19.37
N GLY A 75 0.36 20.94 -19.54
CA GLY A 75 1.52 20.18 -19.06
C GLY A 75 1.18 19.22 -17.93
N SER A 76 1.90 19.26 -16.81
CA SER A 76 1.63 18.39 -15.66
C SER A 76 1.75 19.14 -14.34
N LYS A 77 1.00 18.70 -13.32
CA LYS A 77 1.12 19.23 -11.95
C LYS A 77 1.35 18.09 -10.94
N PRO A 78 2.07 18.36 -9.83
CA PRO A 78 2.27 17.37 -8.78
C PRO A 78 0.96 17.09 -8.03
N ILE A 79 0.72 15.81 -7.73
CA ILE A 79 -0.18 15.37 -6.67
C ILE A 79 0.65 14.52 -5.71
N TYR A 80 0.52 14.76 -4.41
CA TYR A 80 1.21 14.03 -3.34
C TYR A 80 0.20 13.56 -2.29
N GLU A 81 0.66 12.75 -1.34
CA GLU A 81 -0.15 11.93 -0.42
C GLU A 81 -0.80 10.72 -1.11
N SER A 82 -0.34 9.52 -0.76
CA SER A 82 -0.77 8.27 -1.42
C SER A 82 -2.29 8.07 -1.49
N ASN A 83 -3.02 8.42 -0.43
CA ASN A 83 -4.48 8.28 -0.40
C ASN A 83 -5.17 9.29 -1.34
N ILE A 84 -4.68 10.53 -1.38
CA ILE A 84 -5.19 11.56 -2.29
C ILE A 84 -4.88 11.22 -3.74
N ILE A 85 -3.68 10.71 -4.02
CA ILE A 85 -3.32 10.22 -5.35
C ILE A 85 -4.26 9.08 -5.76
N ASN A 86 -4.53 8.13 -4.88
CA ASN A 86 -5.42 7.01 -5.18
C ASN A 86 -6.86 7.47 -5.47
N GLU A 87 -7.39 8.46 -4.74
CA GLU A 87 -8.71 9.06 -5.06
C GLU A 87 -8.68 9.81 -6.40
N TYR A 88 -7.61 10.57 -6.69
CA TYR A 88 -7.45 11.19 -8.00
C TYR A 88 -7.47 10.17 -9.13
N LEU A 89 -6.81 9.01 -8.96
CA LEU A 89 -6.82 7.95 -9.97
C LEU A 89 -8.22 7.32 -10.16
N GLU A 90 -9.03 7.22 -9.10
CA GLU A 90 -10.43 6.81 -9.20
C GLU A 90 -11.24 7.80 -10.05
N ASP A 91 -11.09 9.10 -9.80
CA ASP A 91 -11.87 10.15 -10.44
C ASP A 91 -11.41 10.44 -11.88
N ALA A 92 -10.10 10.43 -12.14
CA ALA A 92 -9.52 10.74 -13.44
C ALA A 92 -9.60 9.57 -14.43
N HIS A 93 -9.78 8.34 -13.95
CA HIS A 93 -9.84 7.13 -14.76
C HIS A 93 -11.11 6.30 -14.45
N PRO A 94 -12.32 6.86 -14.66
CA PRO A 94 -13.58 6.20 -14.29
C PRO A 94 -13.92 5.01 -15.20
N ASN A 95 -13.30 4.90 -16.38
CA ASN A 95 -13.51 3.77 -17.31
C ASN A 95 -12.62 2.55 -17.00
N HIS A 96 -11.77 2.64 -15.98
CA HIS A 96 -10.92 1.55 -15.51
C HIS A 96 -11.57 0.86 -14.30
N THR A 97 -11.03 -0.29 -13.88
CA THR A 97 -11.48 -1.01 -12.67
C THR A 97 -11.67 -0.05 -11.49
N HIS A 98 -12.82 -0.10 -10.83
CA HIS A 98 -13.08 0.71 -9.64
C HIS A 98 -12.52 0.02 -8.40
N LEU A 99 -11.83 0.79 -7.54
CA LEU A 99 -11.34 0.32 -6.25
C LEU A 99 -12.11 0.94 -5.08
N LEU A 100 -13.07 1.81 -5.37
CA LEU A 100 -14.08 2.27 -4.41
C LEU A 100 -15.46 1.80 -4.86
N PRO A 101 -16.37 1.53 -3.92
CA PRO A 101 -17.78 1.27 -4.24
C PRO A 101 -18.40 2.41 -5.05
N SER A 102 -19.52 2.13 -5.75
CA SER A 102 -20.30 3.18 -6.42
C SER A 102 -21.27 3.89 -5.46
N ASP A 103 -21.77 3.19 -4.45
CA ASP A 103 -22.69 3.74 -3.47
C ASP A 103 -22.00 4.82 -2.60
N PRO A 104 -22.59 6.03 -2.45
CA PRO A 104 -21.96 7.12 -1.72
C PRO A 104 -21.66 6.81 -0.24
N TYR A 105 -22.53 6.06 0.43
CA TYR A 105 -22.33 5.70 1.84
C TYR A 105 -21.17 4.70 1.96
N GLU A 106 -21.16 3.68 1.11
CA GLU A 106 -20.09 2.69 1.04
C GLU A 106 -18.73 3.30 0.70
N ARG A 107 -18.70 4.30 -0.19
CA ARG A 107 -17.49 5.12 -0.46
C ARG A 107 -17.03 5.89 0.76
N ALA A 108 -17.95 6.52 1.49
CA ALA A 108 -17.60 7.22 2.72
C ALA A 108 -17.06 6.24 3.79
N ARG A 109 -17.66 5.06 3.91
CA ARG A 109 -17.17 3.99 4.80
C ARG A 109 -15.76 3.55 4.42
N ALA A 110 -15.48 3.35 3.14
CA ALA A 110 -14.13 3.02 2.67
C ALA A 110 -13.10 4.08 3.13
N ARG A 111 -13.42 5.37 2.97
CA ARG A 111 -12.54 6.48 3.39
C ARG A 111 -12.27 6.49 4.89
N ILE A 112 -13.27 6.20 5.72
CA ILE A 112 -13.10 6.09 7.18
C ILE A 112 -12.06 5.02 7.51
N TRP A 113 -12.12 3.85 6.86
CA TRP A 113 -11.19 2.77 7.14
C TRP A 113 -9.80 2.97 6.53
N ILE A 114 -9.70 3.68 5.41
CA ILE A 114 -8.42 4.16 4.86
C ILE A 114 -7.75 5.13 5.85
N ASP A 115 -8.52 6.06 6.43
CA ASP A 115 -8.01 6.95 7.48
C ASP A 115 -7.61 6.18 8.73
N PHE A 116 -8.44 5.24 9.20
CA PHE A 116 -8.15 4.40 10.36
C PHE A 116 -6.81 3.66 10.21
N VAL A 117 -6.51 3.12 9.02
CA VAL A 117 -5.21 2.49 8.77
C VAL A 117 -4.07 3.51 8.95
N GLY A 118 -4.23 4.71 8.38
CA GLY A 118 -3.31 5.85 8.49
C GLY A 118 -3.06 6.33 9.92
N SER A 119 -4.12 6.40 10.72
CA SER A 119 -4.12 7.06 12.04
C SER A 119 -3.94 6.08 13.21
N ARG A 120 -4.31 4.81 13.06
CA ARG A 120 -4.30 3.81 14.15
C ARG A 120 -3.37 2.63 13.92
N ILE A 121 -3.31 2.07 12.71
CA ILE A 121 -2.49 0.87 12.47
C ILE A 121 -1.04 1.25 12.21
N ILE A 122 -0.79 2.11 11.23
CA ILE A 122 0.57 2.43 10.76
C ILE A 122 1.43 3.10 11.85
N PRO A 123 0.93 4.08 12.64
CA PRO A 123 1.72 4.70 13.69
C PRO A 123 2.11 3.71 14.80
N ASN A 124 1.24 2.75 15.11
CA ASN A 124 1.49 1.72 16.11
C ASN A 124 2.50 0.67 15.59
N LEU A 125 2.42 0.26 14.32
CA LEU A 125 3.42 -0.63 13.70
C LEU A 125 4.83 -0.05 13.74
N ARG A 126 4.98 1.28 13.59
CA ARG A 126 6.28 1.95 13.71
C ARG A 126 6.91 1.80 15.10
N ASN A 127 6.09 1.62 16.14
CA ASN A 127 6.50 1.46 17.53
C ASN A 127 6.13 0.07 18.09
N LEU A 128 6.16 -0.96 17.23
CA LEU A 128 5.61 -2.28 17.51
C LEU A 128 6.04 -2.90 18.86
N GLU A 129 7.30 -2.73 19.26
CA GLU A 129 7.82 -3.33 20.50
C GLU A 129 7.07 -2.88 21.75
N THR A 130 6.58 -1.63 21.77
CA THR A 130 5.81 -1.07 22.89
C THR A 130 4.32 -0.94 22.59
N LYS A 131 3.91 -1.13 21.33
CA LYS A 131 2.53 -0.93 20.85
C LYS A 131 1.86 -2.18 20.28
N ARG A 132 2.43 -3.36 20.52
CA ARG A 132 1.90 -4.64 20.01
C ARG A 132 0.42 -4.87 20.40
N PRO A 133 -0.01 -4.66 21.65
CA PRO A 133 -1.43 -4.80 22.00
C PRO A 133 -2.33 -3.85 21.21
N GLU A 134 -1.91 -2.60 21.00
CA GLU A 134 -2.67 -1.62 20.22
C GLU A 134 -2.68 -1.94 18.72
N VAL A 135 -1.60 -2.50 18.17
CA VAL A 135 -1.60 -3.05 16.80
C VAL A 135 -2.63 -4.16 16.71
N HIS A 136 -2.61 -5.15 17.61
CA HIS A 136 -3.58 -6.26 17.60
C HIS A 136 -5.02 -5.76 17.71
N ALA A 137 -5.28 -4.82 18.62
CA ALA A 137 -6.59 -4.21 18.77
C ALA A 137 -7.06 -3.55 17.46
N ALA A 138 -6.18 -2.77 16.82
CA ALA A 138 -6.51 -2.08 15.57
C ALA A 138 -6.68 -3.04 14.38
N LEU A 139 -5.87 -4.10 14.27
CA LEU A 139 -6.06 -5.13 13.23
C LEU A 139 -7.40 -5.86 13.41
N LYS A 140 -7.77 -6.21 14.65
CA LYS A 140 -9.06 -6.82 14.97
C LYS A 140 -10.23 -5.88 14.64
N GLU A 141 -10.12 -4.60 14.98
CA GLU A 141 -11.13 -3.58 14.66
C GLU A 141 -11.33 -3.43 13.15
N PHE A 142 -10.23 -3.30 12.39
CA PHE A 142 -10.28 -3.28 10.92
C PHE A 142 -10.89 -4.56 10.36
N THR A 143 -10.56 -5.72 10.93
CA THR A 143 -11.10 -7.03 10.49
C THR A 143 -12.60 -7.15 10.73
N ARG A 144 -13.10 -6.67 11.87
CA ARG A 144 -14.54 -6.70 12.19
C ARG A 144 -15.36 -5.80 11.27
N ALA A 145 -14.73 -4.82 10.63
CA ALA A 145 -15.37 -3.93 9.68
C ALA A 145 -15.36 -4.43 8.24
N MET A 146 -14.56 -5.47 7.94
CA MET A 146 -14.59 -6.13 6.65
C MET A 146 -15.91 -6.86 6.46
N ASP A 147 -16.29 -7.05 5.20
CA ASP A 147 -17.33 -8.00 4.84
C ASP A 147 -17.02 -9.40 5.44
N PRO A 148 -17.99 -10.05 6.10
CA PRO A 148 -17.78 -11.31 6.81
C PRO A 148 -17.48 -12.48 5.88
N GLU A 149 -17.98 -12.47 4.65
CA GLU A 149 -17.69 -13.50 3.65
C GLU A 149 -16.33 -13.25 2.99
N GLY A 150 -16.05 -12.00 2.61
CA GLY A 150 -14.78 -11.61 2.01
C GLY A 150 -14.52 -12.19 0.60
N PRO A 151 -13.24 -12.34 0.21
CA PRO A 151 -12.06 -12.29 1.08
C PRO A 151 -11.52 -10.88 1.39
N PHE A 152 -11.92 -9.85 0.66
CA PHE A 152 -11.44 -8.47 0.78
C PHE A 152 -12.31 -7.60 1.68
N PHE A 153 -11.96 -6.33 1.86
CA PHE A 153 -12.66 -5.40 2.75
C PHE A 153 -14.14 -5.26 2.38
N HIS A 154 -14.44 -5.09 1.10
CA HIS A 154 -15.82 -4.95 0.57
C HIS A 154 -16.41 -6.29 0.08
N GLY A 155 -15.90 -7.42 0.55
CA GLY A 155 -16.37 -8.75 0.14
C GLY A 155 -15.52 -9.32 -0.98
N LYS A 156 -16.11 -9.57 -2.15
CA LYS A 156 -15.43 -10.23 -3.27
C LYS A 156 -14.48 -9.31 -4.05
N GLU A 157 -14.66 -8.00 -3.91
CA GLU A 157 -13.92 -6.98 -4.66
C GLU A 157 -12.79 -6.39 -3.83
N PHE A 158 -11.59 -6.34 -4.42
CA PHE A 158 -10.42 -5.70 -3.82
C PHE A 158 -10.53 -4.19 -4.01
N GLY A 159 -10.33 -3.43 -2.95
CA GLY A 159 -10.54 -1.98 -2.96
C GLY A 159 -9.46 -1.17 -2.26
N LEU A 160 -9.64 0.14 -2.24
CA LEU A 160 -8.70 1.07 -1.64
C LEU A 160 -8.45 0.84 -0.14
N PRO A 161 -9.40 0.39 0.71
CA PRO A 161 -9.08 0.00 2.07
C PRO A 161 -8.06 -1.16 2.15
N ASP A 162 -8.13 -2.12 1.22
CA ASP A 162 -7.17 -3.22 1.16
C ASP A 162 -5.79 -2.69 0.71
N VAL A 163 -5.75 -1.87 -0.35
CA VAL A 163 -4.54 -1.18 -0.84
C VAL A 163 -3.89 -0.34 0.25
N ALA A 164 -4.72 0.27 1.11
CA ALA A 164 -4.27 1.12 2.21
C ALA A 164 -3.59 0.35 3.34
N LEU A 165 -3.70 -0.98 3.43
CA LEU A 165 -3.08 -1.79 4.49
C LEU A 165 -2.10 -2.85 3.97
N VAL A 166 -2.32 -3.40 2.77
CA VAL A 166 -1.52 -4.54 2.27
C VAL A 166 0.00 -4.28 2.19
N PRO A 167 0.52 -3.08 1.83
CA PRO A 167 1.97 -2.88 1.78
C PRO A 167 2.69 -3.12 3.13
N TRP A 168 2.03 -2.91 4.26
CA TRP A 168 2.64 -3.11 5.58
C TRP A 168 2.56 -4.56 6.01
N VAL A 169 1.43 -5.20 5.72
CA VAL A 169 1.22 -6.63 5.96
C VAL A 169 2.20 -7.46 5.14
N ALA A 170 2.40 -7.11 3.87
CA ALA A 170 3.42 -7.70 3.00
C ALA A 170 4.86 -7.57 3.55
N ARG A 171 5.08 -6.63 4.48
CA ARG A 171 6.37 -6.38 5.14
C ARG A 171 6.40 -6.80 6.61
N PHE A 172 5.42 -7.54 7.12
CA PHE A 172 5.46 -8.05 8.49
C PHE A 172 6.71 -8.88 8.81
N PHE A 173 7.28 -9.54 7.80
CA PHE A 173 8.54 -10.25 7.93
C PHE A 173 9.72 -9.37 8.39
N VAL A 174 9.70 -8.07 8.08
CA VAL A 174 10.71 -7.13 8.59
C VAL A 174 10.60 -7.04 10.12
N HIS A 175 9.38 -7.00 10.64
CA HIS A 175 9.14 -7.02 12.08
C HIS A 175 9.46 -8.38 12.71
N GLU A 176 9.25 -9.50 12.00
CA GLU A 176 9.68 -10.83 12.45
C GLU A 176 11.17 -10.89 12.69
N VAL A 177 11.95 -10.41 11.72
CA VAL A 177 13.42 -10.42 11.80
C VAL A 177 13.96 -9.42 12.82
N LEU A 178 13.35 -8.22 12.94
CA LEU A 178 13.94 -7.11 13.69
C LEU A 178 13.27 -6.83 15.05
N ARG A 179 12.02 -7.25 15.27
CA ARG A 179 11.17 -6.79 16.39
C ARG A 179 10.29 -7.89 17.00
N GLY A 180 10.67 -9.16 16.81
CA GLY A 180 9.96 -10.32 17.37
C GLY A 180 8.60 -10.62 16.71
N GLY A 181 8.37 -10.13 15.49
CA GLY A 181 7.14 -10.33 14.70
C GLY A 181 6.03 -9.38 15.10
N VAL A 182 4.89 -9.40 14.40
CA VAL A 182 3.64 -8.80 14.90
C VAL A 182 2.98 -9.73 15.94
N GLN A 183 3.28 -11.04 15.88
CA GLN A 183 2.73 -12.10 16.74
C GLN A 183 1.22 -12.30 16.55
N ILE A 184 0.79 -12.38 15.30
CA ILE A 184 -0.58 -12.78 14.97
C ILE A 184 -0.73 -14.27 15.33
N PRO A 185 -1.76 -14.65 16.10
CA PRO A 185 -1.91 -16.03 16.56
C PRO A 185 -2.09 -16.99 15.38
N ALA A 186 -1.60 -18.23 15.53
CA ALA A 186 -1.84 -19.27 14.55
C ALA A 186 -3.32 -19.70 14.54
N LYS A 187 -3.70 -20.50 13.55
CA LYS A 187 -5.06 -21.06 13.46
C LYS A 187 -5.36 -21.90 14.71
N GLY A 188 -6.47 -21.61 15.39
CA GLY A 188 -6.87 -22.26 16.63
C GLY A 188 -6.27 -21.66 17.90
N GLU A 189 -5.36 -20.69 17.79
CA GLU A 189 -4.70 -20.04 18.93
C GLU A 189 -5.24 -18.63 19.21
N GLY A 190 -6.27 -18.18 18.51
CA GLY A 190 -6.84 -16.83 18.67
C GLY A 190 -7.70 -16.63 19.91
N GLY A 191 -7.94 -17.66 20.73
CA GLY A 191 -8.79 -17.59 21.92
C GLY A 191 -10.21 -17.14 21.61
N GLU A 192 -10.76 -16.23 22.41
CA GLU A 192 -12.11 -15.65 22.20
C GLU A 192 -12.24 -14.87 20.88
N ASP A 193 -11.12 -14.37 20.33
CA ASP A 193 -11.06 -13.64 19.07
C ASP A 193 -10.74 -14.53 17.86
N GLU A 194 -10.74 -15.86 17.99
CA GLU A 194 -10.34 -16.77 16.91
C GLU A 194 -11.14 -16.58 15.62
N ALA A 195 -12.43 -16.26 15.70
CA ALA A 195 -13.24 -15.96 14.52
C ALA A 195 -12.74 -14.70 13.78
N VAL A 196 -12.34 -13.67 14.51
CA VAL A 196 -11.78 -12.43 13.95
C VAL A 196 -10.43 -12.74 13.32
N TRP A 197 -9.55 -13.46 14.01
CA TRP A 197 -8.25 -13.83 13.46
C TRP A 197 -8.35 -14.78 12.26
N ALA A 198 -9.35 -15.65 12.20
CA ALA A 198 -9.63 -16.47 11.03
C ALA A 198 -10.02 -15.60 9.82
N ARG A 199 -10.86 -14.58 10.02
CA ARG A 199 -11.22 -13.62 8.97
C ARG A 199 -10.02 -12.78 8.51
N TRP A 200 -9.16 -12.36 9.45
CA TRP A 200 -7.89 -11.68 9.14
C TRP A 200 -7.00 -12.56 8.28
N ARG A 201 -6.75 -13.81 8.68
CA ARG A 201 -5.90 -14.74 7.92
C ARG A 201 -6.45 -15.01 6.52
N LYS A 202 -7.79 -15.07 6.36
CA LYS A 202 -8.44 -15.15 5.04
C LYS A 202 -8.15 -13.92 4.18
N TRP A 203 -8.28 -12.73 4.76
CA TRP A 203 -7.96 -11.47 4.08
C TRP A 203 -6.48 -11.40 3.70
N GLU A 204 -5.58 -11.63 4.67
CA GLU A 204 -4.13 -11.61 4.52
C GLU A 204 -3.67 -12.55 3.39
N ALA A 205 -4.13 -13.80 3.40
CA ALA A 205 -3.81 -14.75 2.34
C ALA A 205 -4.27 -14.27 0.96
N ALA A 206 -5.48 -13.69 0.86
CA ALA A 206 -6.02 -13.22 -0.40
C ALA A 206 -5.29 -11.98 -0.94
N VAL A 207 -4.97 -10.99 -0.08
CA VAL A 207 -4.28 -9.78 -0.50
C VAL A 207 -2.81 -10.05 -0.88
N LEU A 208 -2.12 -10.93 -0.14
CA LEU A 208 -0.74 -11.30 -0.44
C LEU A 208 -0.60 -12.19 -1.69
N ALA A 209 -1.67 -12.91 -2.06
CA ALA A 209 -1.68 -13.70 -3.29
C ALA A 209 -1.83 -12.86 -4.57
N ARG A 210 -2.27 -11.59 -4.46
CA ARG A 210 -2.54 -10.73 -5.62
C ARG A 210 -1.28 -10.43 -6.41
N GLU A 211 -1.40 -10.45 -7.74
CA GLU A 211 -0.29 -10.17 -8.64
C GLU A 211 0.22 -8.73 -8.50
N SER A 212 -0.67 -7.74 -8.39
CA SER A 212 -0.32 -6.34 -8.16
C SER A 212 0.50 -6.12 -6.87
N VAL A 213 0.23 -6.91 -5.84
CA VAL A 213 0.96 -6.84 -4.57
C VAL A 213 2.32 -7.50 -4.71
N LYS A 214 2.38 -8.72 -5.24
CA LYS A 214 3.66 -9.44 -5.45
C LYS A 214 4.59 -8.70 -6.41
N ALA A 215 4.05 -8.20 -7.52
CA ALA A 215 4.83 -7.55 -8.58
C ALA A 215 5.45 -6.22 -8.14
N THR A 216 4.93 -5.58 -7.10
CA THR A 216 5.45 -4.31 -6.58
C THR A 216 6.43 -4.49 -5.41
N MET A 217 6.76 -5.73 -5.02
CA MET A 217 7.68 -6.02 -3.93
C MET A 217 9.10 -6.28 -4.45
N SER A 218 10.08 -5.61 -3.84
CA SER A 218 11.50 -5.96 -3.95
C SER A 218 11.80 -7.25 -3.18
N GLU A 219 13.04 -7.74 -3.30
CA GLU A 219 13.53 -8.86 -2.49
C GLU A 219 13.44 -8.54 -0.99
N ARG A 220 13.20 -9.58 -0.17
CA ARG A 220 12.93 -9.42 1.27
C ARG A 220 14.13 -8.85 2.01
N GLU A 221 15.33 -9.28 1.60
CA GLU A 221 16.61 -8.88 2.18
C GLU A 221 16.78 -7.37 2.11
N ASP A 222 16.41 -6.73 1.00
CA ASP A 222 16.53 -5.28 0.82
C ASP A 222 15.68 -4.51 1.84
N TYR A 223 14.47 -4.98 2.15
CA TYR A 223 13.61 -4.36 3.16
C TYR A 223 14.17 -4.49 4.58
N VAL A 224 14.78 -5.64 4.90
CA VAL A 224 15.42 -5.87 6.21
C VAL A 224 16.66 -4.99 6.33
N GLU A 225 17.53 -4.96 5.32
CA GLU A 225 18.73 -4.13 5.31
C GLU A 225 18.40 -2.65 5.41
N PHE A 226 17.41 -2.18 4.65
CA PHE A 226 16.94 -0.79 4.74
C PHE A 226 16.46 -0.43 6.15
N SER A 227 15.84 -1.37 6.87
CA SER A 227 15.24 -1.14 8.18
C SER A 227 16.21 -1.32 9.36
N ARG A 228 17.45 -1.78 9.11
CA ARG A 228 18.52 -1.92 10.13
C ARG A 228 19.30 -0.63 10.39
N GLY A 229 19.22 0.35 9.48
CA GLY A 229 20.03 1.58 9.50
C GLY A 229 19.26 2.85 9.84
#